data_AF-A0A4Q7QT78-F1
#
_entry.id   AF-A0A4Q7QT78-F1
#
_cell.length_a   1.000
_cell.length_b   1.000
_cell.length_c   1.000
_cell.angle_alpha   90.00
_cell.angle_beta   90.00
_cell.angle_gamma   90.00
#
_symmetry.space_group_name_H-M   'P 1'
#
loop_
_entity.id
_entity.type
_entity.pdbx_description
1 polymer ?
#
loop_
_entity_poly.entity_id
_entity_poly.type
_entity_poly.pdbx_seq_one_letter_code
_entity_poly.pdbx_strand_id
1 'polypeptide(L)' 'MKENVRAGLFASLFVLIGFPIIFTVSSIVTGDWRYLIYSIGPILTAGLTGLLFTLHLMKKKSEIR' A
#
# COMPACT_ATOMS: atom_id res chain seq x y z
N MET A 1 15.00 -13.64 -5.62
CA MET A 1 13.98 -12.82 -6.32
C MET A 1 12.51 -13.20 -6.08
N LYS A 2 12.11 -14.45 -5.74
CA LYS A 2 10.68 -14.76 -5.37
C LYS A 2 10.26 -14.05 -4.07
N GLU A 3 11.15 -13.95 -3.09
CA GLU A 3 10.88 -13.25 -1.83
C GLU A 3 10.66 -11.76 -2.03
N ASN A 4 11.47 -11.11 -2.88
CA ASN A 4 11.35 -9.66 -3.13
C ASN A 4 9.97 -9.26 -3.68
N VAL A 5 9.34 -10.10 -4.52
CA VAL A 5 8.00 -9.84 -5.08
C VAL A 5 6.90 -10.11 -4.05
N ARG A 6 7.01 -11.16 -3.22
CA ARG A 6 6.06 -11.39 -2.12
C ARG A 6 6.13 -10.28 -1.07
N ALA A 7 7.33 -9.84 -0.72
CA ALA A 7 7.56 -8.72 0.18
C ALA A 7 6.99 -7.41 -0.39
N GLY A 8 7.17 -7.15 -1.69
CA GLY A 8 6.58 -5.98 -2.37
C GLY A 8 5.05 -5.98 -2.34
N LEU A 9 4.40 -7.14 -2.56
CA LEU A 9 2.95 -7.29 -2.44
C LEU A 9 2.48 -7.03 -1.00
N PHE A 10 3.15 -7.65 -0.03
CA PHE A 10 2.81 -7.48 1.38
C PHE A 10 2.96 -6.03 1.81
N ALA A 11 4.08 -5.38 1.47
CA ALA A 11 4.32 -3.96 1.77
C ALA A 11 3.25 -3.06 1.12
N SER A 12 2.89 -3.31 -0.13
CA SER A 12 1.88 -2.51 -0.84
C SER A 12 0.49 -2.65 -0.20
N LEU A 13 0.10 -3.88 0.16
CA LEU A 13 -1.16 -4.14 0.86
C LEU A 13 -1.15 -3.57 2.28
N PHE A 14 -0.02 -3.66 2.98
CA PHE A 14 0.16 -3.06 4.29
C PHE A 14 0.02 -1.53 4.23
N VAL A 15 0.57 -0.88 3.21
CA VAL A 15 0.36 0.55 3.01
C VAL A 15 -1.10 0.87 2.70
N LEU A 16 -1.75 0.12 1.81
CA LEU A 16 -3.14 0.35 1.41
C LEU A 16 -4.17 0.09 2.53
N ILE A 17 -3.85 -0.76 3.52
CA ILE A 17 -4.82 -1.16 4.56
C ILE A 17 -4.35 -0.70 5.95
N GLY A 18 -3.09 -0.92 6.28
CA GLY A 18 -2.52 -0.58 7.58
C GLY A 18 -2.48 0.92 7.84
N PHE A 19 -2.03 1.74 6.88
CA PHE A 19 -1.98 3.19 7.07
C PHE A 19 -3.38 3.81 7.22
N PRO A 20 -4.41 3.46 6.41
CA PRO A 20 -5.77 3.94 6.66
C PRO A 20 -6.29 3.59 8.05
N ILE A 21 -6.02 2.40 8.56
CA ILE A 21 -6.40 2.01 9.93
C ILE A 21 -5.69 2.91 10.95
N ILE A 22 -4.38 3.11 10.82
CA ILE A 22 -3.59 3.96 11.73
C ILE A 22 -4.09 5.41 11.72
N PHE A 23 -4.33 5.99 10.55
CA PHE A 23 -4.85 7.36 10.44
C PHE A 23 -6.30 7.49 10.90
N THR A 24 -7.11 6.44 10.76
CA THR A 24 -8.47 6.40 11.30
C THR A 24 -8.44 6.41 12.83
N VAL A 25 -7.64 5.53 13.44
CA VAL A 25 -7.46 5.52 14.90
C VAL A 25 -6.92 6.87 15.39
N SER A 26 -5.93 7.43 14.70
CA SER A 26 -5.37 8.74 15.03
C SER A 26 -6.41 9.85 14.94
N SER A 27 -7.27 9.84 13.92
CA SER A 27 -8.35 10.83 13.75
C SER A 27 -9.40 10.71 14.85
N ILE A 28 -9.72 9.50 15.29
CA ILE A 28 -10.64 9.28 16.41
C ILE A 28 -10.04 9.78 17.73
N VAL A 29 -8.78 9.45 18.00
CA VAL A 29 -8.08 9.82 19.25
C VAL A 29 -7.86 11.32 19.35
N THR A 30 -7.52 11.98 18.24
CA THR A 30 -7.25 13.43 18.22
C THR A 30 -8.49 14.28 17.96
N GLY A 31 -9.58 13.67 17.47
CA GLY A 31 -10.76 14.38 16.97
C GLY A 31 -10.54 15.09 15.62
N ASP A 32 -9.35 14.95 15.02
CA ASP A 32 -8.97 15.66 13.79
C ASP A 32 -8.95 14.73 12.57
N TRP A 33 -9.99 14.83 11.74
CA TRP A 33 -10.14 14.05 10.51
C TRP A 33 -9.17 14.46 9.39
N ARG A 34 -8.45 15.58 9.52
CA ARG A 34 -7.46 16.02 8.53
C ARG A 34 -6.31 15.01 8.41
N TYR A 35 -5.99 14.29 9.48
CA TYR A 35 -5.02 13.19 9.43
C TYR A 35 -5.43 12.13 8.40
N LEU A 36 -6.71 11.71 8.43
CA LEU A 36 -7.22 10.76 7.44
C LEU A 36 -7.27 11.39 6.04
N ILE A 37 -7.90 12.55 5.89
CA ILE A 37 -8.15 13.18 4.59
C ILE A 37 -6.85 13.48 3.82
N TYR A 38 -5.85 14.08 4.47
CA TYR A 38 -4.59 14.42 3.81
C TYR A 38 -3.71 13.19 3.56
N SER A 39 -3.92 12.10 4.28
CA SER A 39 -3.17 10.86 4.08
C SER A 39 -3.65 10.03 2.88
N ILE A 40 -4.88 10.23 2.40
CA ILE A 40 -5.48 9.45 1.29
C ILE A 40 -4.60 9.50 0.04
N GLY A 41 -4.17 10.70 -0.38
CA GLY A 41 -3.33 10.87 -1.57
C GLY A 41 -2.04 10.05 -1.49
N PRO A 42 -1.16 10.29 -0.50
CA PRO A 42 0.07 9.54 -0.31
C PRO A 42 -0.14 8.02 -0.19
N ILE A 43 -1.14 7.58 0.57
CA ILE A 43 -1.42 6.14 0.76
C ILE A 43 -1.81 5.49 -0.56
N LEU A 44 -2.72 6.11 -1.30
CA LEU A 44 -3.15 5.60 -2.60
C LEU A 44 -1.99 5.59 -3.57
N THR A 45 -1.24 6.70 -3.70
CA THR A 45 -0.11 6.76 -4.64
C THR A 45 0.96 5.73 -4.31
N ALA A 46 1.40 5.63 -3.05
CA ALA A 46 2.44 4.68 -2.66
C ALA A 46 1.94 3.22 -2.76
N GLY A 47 0.75 2.96 -2.24
CA GLY A 47 0.13 1.65 -2.20
C GLY A 47 -0.22 1.09 -3.58
N LEU A 48 -0.91 1.87 -4.44
CA LEU A 48 -1.23 1.44 -5.80
C LEU A 48 0.04 1.28 -6.63
N THR A 49 0.99 2.22 -6.57
CA THR A 49 2.22 2.15 -7.38
C THR A 49 3.01 0.89 -7.03
N GLY A 50 3.20 0.62 -5.74
CA GLY A 50 3.86 -0.61 -5.28
C GLY A 50 3.12 -1.87 -5.73
N LEU A 51 1.79 -1.87 -5.62
CA LEU A 51 0.96 -3.00 -6.04
C LEU A 51 1.07 -3.25 -7.54
N LEU A 52 0.87 -2.23 -8.36
CA LEU A 52 0.91 -2.30 -9.83
C LEU A 52 2.29 -2.75 -10.31
N PHE A 53 3.36 -2.17 -9.75
CA PHE A 53 4.72 -2.56 -10.09
C PHE A 53 4.99 -4.03 -9.76
N THR A 54 4.55 -4.47 -8.58
CA THR A 54 4.76 -5.85 -8.14
C THR A 54 3.93 -6.85 -8.97
N LEU A 55 2.69 -6.49 -9.32
CA LEU A 55 1.85 -7.27 -10.23
C LEU A 55 2.45 -7.36 -11.63
N HIS A 56 3.01 -6.26 -12.15
CA HIS A 56 3.69 -6.24 -13.44
C HIS A 56 4.90 -7.19 -13.44
N LEU A 57 5.74 -7.14 -12.39
CA LEU A 57 6.85 -8.07 -12.22
C LEU A 57 6.40 -9.54 -12.14
N MET A 58 5.26 -9.80 -11.49
CA MET A 58 4.71 -11.14 -11.36
C MET A 58 4.19 -11.69 -12.70
N LYS A 59 3.48 -10.88 -13.49
CA LYS A 59 3.04 -11.24 -14.85
C LYS A 59 4.22 -11.51 -15.77
N LYS A 60 5.18 -10.58 -15.85
CA LYS A 60 6.38 -10.74 -16.68
C LYS A 60 7.16 -12.02 -16.34
N LYS A 61 7.24 -12.36 -15.06
CA LYS A 61 7.88 -13.62 -14.62
C LYS A 61 7.10 -14.87 -15.02
N SER A 62 5.77 -14.80 -15.07
CA SER A 62 4.92 -15.91 -15.49
C SER A 62 5.01 -16.19 -17.00
N GLU A 63 5.25 -15.17 -17.82
CA GLU A 63 5.37 -15.30 -19.28
C GLU A 63 6.77 -15.80 -19.72
N ILE A 64 7.79 -15.64 -18.88
CA ILE A 64 9.17 -16.09 -19.16
C ILE A 64 9.40 -17.56 -18.76
N ARG A 65 8.45 -18.20 -18.06
CA ARG A 65 8.55 -19.59 -17.57
C ARG A 65 7.69 -20.53 -18.40
#